data_AF-A0A3Q9F094-F1
#
_entry.id   AF-A0A3Q9F094-F1
#
_cell.length_a   1.000
_cell.length_b   1.000
_cell.length_c   1.000
_cell.angle_alpha   90.00
_cell.angle_beta   90.00
_cell.angle_gamma   90.00
#
_symmetry.space_group_name_H-M   'P 1'
#
loop_
_entity.id
_entity.type
_entity.pdbx_description
1 polymer ?
#
loop_
_entity_poly.entity_id
_entity_poly.type
_entity_poly.pdbx_seq_one_letter_code
_entity_poly.pdbx_strand_id
1 'polypeptide(L)'
;MQHRTVADLMTRDVVRARRDTPFKEIVELLARNDVTAVPVVDELDRPLGVVSEADLLRKCSAQADPSGHAPLPHPEAWERAKAAGVRAEELMSAPAVCARPEWSVVEAARSMAAQNVKRLPVVDEAGRLRGIVSRGDLLRIFLRGDDAIRDEITRDVLGRTLGLAPSGVTVEVHEGQVTLGGSVEVSSLIPIIERLCRNVDGVVSVSAHIGYRIDASRTSPTGA
;
A
#
# COMPACT_ATOMS: atom_id res chain seq x y z
N MET A 1 7.73 -2.14 18.16
CA MET A 1 7.64 -1.31 16.94
C MET A 1 6.17 -1.25 16.56
N GLN A 2 5.63 -0.05 16.37
CA GLN A 2 4.26 0.10 15.87
C GLN A 2 4.34 0.29 14.37
N HIS A 3 4.10 -0.78 13.61
CA HIS A 3 3.94 -0.65 12.17
C HIS A 3 2.56 -0.08 11.88
N ARG A 4 2.48 0.90 10.98
CA ARG A 4 1.19 1.36 10.47
C ARG A 4 0.49 0.23 9.75
N THR A 5 -0.78 0.12 10.05
CA THR A 5 -1.70 -0.84 9.44
C THR A 5 -2.43 -0.20 8.28
N VAL A 6 -3.10 -1.02 7.47
CA VAL A 6 -4.04 -0.55 6.45
C VAL A 6 -5.12 0.34 7.09
N ALA A 7 -5.58 0.03 8.30
CA ALA A 7 -6.59 0.83 9.01
C ALA A 7 -6.14 2.28 9.28
N ASP A 8 -4.84 2.51 9.45
CA ASP A 8 -4.25 3.83 9.72
C ASP A 8 -4.13 4.70 8.46
N LEU A 9 -4.12 4.07 7.28
CA LEU A 9 -3.89 4.73 6.00
C LEU A 9 -5.10 4.75 5.07
N MET A 10 -6.08 3.86 5.29
CA MET A 10 -7.24 3.74 4.43
C MET A 10 -8.14 4.98 4.46
N THR A 11 -8.79 5.26 3.34
CA THR A 11 -9.90 6.20 3.28
C THR A 11 -11.18 5.49 3.72
N ARG A 12 -11.88 6.04 4.71
CA ARG A 12 -13.10 5.45 5.29
C ARG A 12 -14.39 5.87 4.57
N ASP A 13 -14.41 7.08 4.04
CA ASP A 13 -15.55 7.56 3.25
C ASP A 13 -15.39 7.06 1.81
N VAL A 14 -15.95 5.87 1.56
CA VAL A 14 -15.79 5.19 0.27
C VAL A 14 -17.01 5.44 -0.60
N VAL A 15 -16.79 6.19 -1.67
CA VAL A 15 -17.69 6.28 -2.81
C VAL A 15 -17.73 4.91 -3.48
N ARG A 16 -18.93 4.34 -3.63
CA ARG A 16 -19.13 2.97 -4.12
C ARG A 16 -20.25 2.95 -5.16
N ALA A 17 -20.22 1.97 -6.05
CA ALA A 17 -21.26 1.73 -7.05
C ALA A 17 -21.99 0.41 -6.77
N ARG A 18 -23.21 0.28 -7.29
CA ARG A 18 -23.93 -1.00 -7.36
C ARG A 18 -23.57 -1.72 -8.66
N ARG A 19 -23.80 -3.03 -8.70
CA ARG A 19 -23.51 -3.87 -9.89
C ARG A 19 -24.20 -3.39 -11.16
N ASP A 20 -25.39 -2.80 -11.01
CA ASP A 20 -26.22 -2.29 -12.09
C ASP A 20 -26.00 -0.81 -12.40
N THR A 21 -25.11 -0.13 -11.66
CA THR A 21 -24.79 1.29 -11.89
C THR A 21 -24.32 1.49 -13.34
N PRO A 22 -24.97 2.37 -14.12
CA PRO A 22 -24.62 2.62 -15.51
C PRO A 22 -23.26 3.31 -15.67
N PHE A 23 -22.58 3.06 -16.78
CA PHE A 23 -21.29 3.66 -17.14
C PHE A 23 -21.22 5.18 -16.88
N LYS A 24 -22.22 5.95 -17.33
CA LYS A 24 -22.23 7.41 -17.16
C LYS A 24 -22.25 7.82 -15.70
N GLU A 25 -23.03 7.12 -14.88
CA GLU A 25 -23.11 7.39 -13.45
C GLU A 25 -21.78 7.06 -12.75
N ILE A 26 -21.09 5.99 -13.17
CA ILE A 26 -19.74 5.69 -12.68
C ILE A 26 -18.77 6.83 -13.00
N VAL A 27 -18.79 7.34 -14.24
CA VAL A 27 -17.95 8.49 -14.64
C VAL A 27 -18.26 9.72 -13.78
N GLU A 28 -19.54 10.00 -13.53
CA GLU A 28 -19.95 11.10 -12.65
C GLU A 28 -19.49 10.89 -11.20
N LEU A 29 -19.56 9.66 -10.68
CA LEU A 29 -19.08 9.33 -9.33
C LEU A 29 -17.57 9.57 -9.21
N LEU A 30 -16.77 9.16 -10.20
CA LEU A 30 -15.34 9.40 -10.21
C LEU A 30 -15.03 10.91 -10.23
N ALA A 31 -15.65 11.64 -11.16
CA ALA A 31 -15.38 13.06 -11.36
C ALA A 31 -15.83 13.94 -10.18
N ARG A 32 -17.03 13.71 -9.64
CA ARG A 32 -17.58 14.54 -8.54
C ARG A 32 -16.83 14.36 -7.22
N ASN A 33 -16.24 13.18 -7.01
CA ASN A 33 -15.58 12.85 -5.75
C ASN A 33 -14.05 12.91 -5.84
N ASP A 34 -13.49 13.33 -6.98
CA ASP A 34 -12.04 13.38 -7.24
C ASP A 34 -11.34 12.03 -6.94
N VAL A 35 -11.99 10.93 -7.34
CA VAL A 35 -11.47 9.57 -7.17
C VAL A 35 -11.31 8.89 -8.51
N THR A 36 -10.28 8.05 -8.65
CA THR A 36 -9.96 7.38 -9.93
C THR A 36 -10.33 5.90 -9.97
N ALA A 37 -11.02 5.41 -8.93
CA ALA A 37 -11.72 4.13 -8.95
C ALA A 37 -12.79 4.05 -7.86
N VAL A 38 -13.78 3.18 -8.06
CA VAL A 38 -14.83 2.86 -7.10
C VAL A 38 -14.99 1.34 -6.94
N PRO A 39 -15.14 0.83 -5.71
CA PRO A 39 -15.59 -0.54 -5.50
C PRO A 39 -17.06 -0.68 -5.92
N VAL A 40 -17.36 -1.81 -6.53
CA VAL A 40 -18.72 -2.26 -6.85
C VAL A 40 -19.16 -3.19 -5.74
N VAL A 41 -20.29 -2.91 -5.10
CA VAL A 41 -20.76 -3.67 -3.93
C VAL A 41 -22.13 -4.30 -4.14
N ASP A 42 -22.42 -5.39 -3.43
CA ASP A 42 -23.75 -5.98 -3.32
C ASP A 42 -24.65 -5.22 -2.32
N GLU A 43 -25.89 -5.67 -2.13
CA GLU A 43 -26.86 -5.08 -1.20
C GLU A 43 -26.40 -5.07 0.27
N LEU A 44 -25.45 -5.94 0.64
CA LEU A 44 -24.90 -6.06 1.99
C LEU A 44 -23.59 -5.27 2.16
N ASP A 45 -23.25 -4.41 1.20
CA ASP A 45 -22.00 -3.65 1.13
C ASP A 45 -20.74 -4.52 1.02
N ARG A 46 -20.86 -5.72 0.44
CA ARG A 46 -19.69 -6.58 0.17
C ARG A 46 -19.11 -6.26 -1.21
N PRO A 47 -17.79 -6.02 -1.34
CA PRO A 47 -17.17 -5.78 -2.63
C PRO A 47 -17.26 -6.98 -3.58
N LEU A 48 -17.86 -6.75 -4.74
CA LEU A 48 -17.92 -7.69 -5.86
C LEU A 48 -16.72 -7.51 -6.80
N GLY A 49 -16.34 -6.26 -7.05
CA GLY A 49 -15.23 -5.89 -7.93
C GLY A 49 -14.83 -4.42 -7.77
N VAL A 50 -13.94 -3.95 -8.64
CA VAL A 50 -13.52 -2.54 -8.68
C VAL A 50 -13.57 -2.05 -10.14
N VAL A 51 -14.11 -0.85 -10.34
CA VAL A 51 -14.06 -0.12 -11.62
C VAL A 51 -13.14 1.08 -11.47
N SER A 52 -12.15 1.20 -12.34
CA SER A 52 -11.21 2.32 -12.40
C SER A 52 -11.31 3.08 -13.71
N GLU A 53 -10.74 4.28 -13.76
CA GLU A 53 -10.61 5.03 -15.02
C GLU A 53 -9.97 4.23 -16.15
N ALA A 54 -9.00 3.36 -15.82
CA ALA A 54 -8.35 2.48 -16.80
C ALA A 54 -9.33 1.44 -17.39
N ASP A 55 -10.33 1.00 -16.62
CA ASP A 55 -11.36 0.09 -17.11
C ASP A 55 -12.34 0.82 -18.03
N LEU A 56 -12.72 2.05 -17.67
CA LEU A 56 -13.58 2.91 -18.47
C LEU A 56 -12.91 3.29 -19.80
N LEU A 57 -11.65 3.71 -19.77
CA LEU A 57 -10.88 4.09 -20.95
C LEU A 57 -10.65 2.91 -21.92
N ARG A 58 -10.40 1.70 -21.40
CA ARG A 58 -10.27 0.49 -22.23
C ARG A 58 -11.55 0.19 -23.03
N LYS A 59 -12.72 0.55 -22.51
CA LYS A 59 -13.98 0.46 -23.26
C LYS A 59 -14.14 1.60 -24.26
N CYS A 60 -13.71 2.81 -23.93
CA CYS A 60 -13.68 3.92 -24.88
C CYS A 60 -12.77 3.63 -26.08
N SER A 61 -11.64 2.94 -25.90
CA SER A 61 -10.77 2.56 -27.02
C SER A 61 -11.36 1.48 -27.95
N ALA A 62 -12.42 0.80 -27.53
CA ALA A 62 -13.22 -0.06 -28.40
C ALA A 62 -14.31 0.72 -29.16
N GLN A 63 -14.47 2.03 -28.90
CA GLN A 63 -15.27 2.91 -29.75
C GLN A 63 -14.54 3.08 -31.08
N ALA A 64 -15.32 3.08 -32.16
CA ALA A 64 -14.83 3.38 -33.48
C ALA A 64 -14.04 4.69 -33.47
N ASP A 65 -12.82 4.63 -33.99
CA ASP A 65 -11.99 5.79 -34.24
C ASP A 65 -12.77 6.81 -35.10
N PRO A 66 -13.02 8.05 -34.61
CA PRO A 66 -13.67 9.10 -35.40
C PRO A 66 -12.91 9.43 -36.70
N SER A 67 -11.62 9.10 -36.77
CA SER A 67 -10.79 9.28 -37.95
C SER A 67 -10.82 8.12 -38.96
N GLY A 68 -11.58 7.05 -38.67
CA GLY A 68 -11.93 6.00 -39.64
C GLY A 68 -10.84 4.96 -39.92
N HIS A 69 -9.77 4.90 -39.12
CA HIS A 69 -8.64 4.01 -39.39
C HIS A 69 -8.82 2.58 -38.83
N ALA A 70 -9.92 2.30 -38.12
CA ALA A 70 -10.22 0.99 -37.56
C ALA A 70 -11.52 0.40 -38.14
N PRO A 71 -11.58 -0.90 -38.47
CA PRO A 71 -12.81 -1.54 -38.95
C PRO A 71 -13.93 -1.44 -37.90
N LEU A 72 -15.08 -0.91 -38.31
CA LEU A 72 -16.29 -0.88 -37.50
C LEU A 72 -16.85 -2.31 -37.33
N PRO A 73 -17.15 -2.77 -36.10
CA PRO A 73 -18.06 -3.89 -35.92
C PRO A 73 -19.50 -3.48 -36.28
N HIS A 74 -20.34 -4.45 -36.63
CA HIS A 74 -21.71 -4.26 -37.14
C HIS A 74 -22.53 -3.19 -36.36
N PRO A 75 -23.16 -2.21 -37.05
CA PRO A 75 -23.87 -1.08 -36.43
C PRO A 75 -24.95 -1.46 -35.40
N GLU A 76 -25.65 -2.56 -35.62
CA GLU A 76 -26.79 -3.00 -34.79
C GLU A 76 -26.40 -3.60 -33.44
N ALA A 77 -25.17 -4.14 -33.32
CA ALA A 77 -24.64 -4.61 -32.04
C ALA A 77 -24.17 -3.43 -31.19
N TRP A 78 -23.61 -2.41 -31.85
CA TRP A 78 -23.12 -1.18 -31.22
C TRP A 78 -24.26 -0.31 -30.65
N GLU A 79 -25.31 -0.07 -31.43
CA GLU A 79 -26.47 0.71 -30.95
C GLU A 79 -27.23 0.02 -29.82
N ARG A 80 -27.34 -1.33 -29.86
CA ARG A 80 -27.90 -2.10 -28.74
C ARG A 80 -27.02 -2.07 -27.49
N ALA A 81 -25.68 -2.11 -27.62
CA ALA A 81 -24.77 -1.94 -26.50
C ALA A 81 -24.82 -0.52 -25.91
N LYS A 82 -25.05 0.50 -26.74
CA LYS A 82 -25.30 1.89 -26.33
C LYS A 82 -26.64 2.04 -25.60
N ALA A 83 -27.68 1.34 -26.07
CA ALA A 83 -29.03 1.37 -25.52
C ALA A 83 -29.20 0.51 -24.24
N ALA A 84 -28.44 -0.58 -24.10
CA ALA A 84 -28.46 -1.43 -22.90
C ALA A 84 -27.73 -0.81 -21.71
N GLY A 85 -26.82 0.15 -21.97
CA GLY A 85 -26.04 0.86 -20.96
C GLY A 85 -25.10 -0.08 -20.21
N VAL A 86 -23.82 -0.09 -20.59
CA VAL A 86 -22.81 -0.94 -19.92
C VAL A 86 -22.83 -0.66 -18.42
N ARG A 87 -23.01 -1.71 -17.62
CA ARG A 87 -23.14 -1.64 -16.16
C ARG A 87 -21.81 -1.87 -15.46
N ALA A 88 -21.72 -1.49 -14.20
CA ALA A 88 -20.54 -1.67 -13.38
C ALA A 88 -20.02 -3.13 -13.37
N GLU A 89 -20.93 -4.11 -13.32
CA GLU A 89 -20.57 -5.53 -13.33
C GLU A 89 -19.88 -6.01 -14.61
N GLU A 90 -20.13 -5.33 -15.73
CA GLU A 90 -19.51 -5.62 -17.03
C GLU A 90 -18.16 -4.89 -17.23
N LEU A 91 -17.86 -3.93 -16.35
CA LEU A 91 -16.68 -3.08 -16.37
C LEU A 91 -15.66 -3.47 -15.31
N MET A 92 -16.13 -4.03 -14.20
CA MET A 92 -15.30 -4.25 -13.02
C MET A 92 -14.28 -5.36 -13.24
N SER A 93 -13.11 -5.19 -12.62
CA SER A 93 -12.24 -6.32 -12.32
C SER A 93 -12.84 -7.09 -11.14
N ALA A 94 -13.18 -8.35 -11.36
CA ALA A 94 -13.79 -9.24 -10.37
C ALA A 94 -13.10 -10.62 -10.35
N PRO A 95 -13.05 -11.30 -9.19
CA PRO A 95 -13.54 -10.85 -7.89
C PRO A 95 -12.69 -9.73 -7.29
N ALA A 96 -13.28 -8.92 -6.41
CA ALA A 96 -12.55 -7.88 -5.68
C ALA A 96 -11.43 -8.49 -4.81
N VAL A 97 -10.19 -8.09 -5.06
CA VAL A 97 -9.07 -8.37 -4.16
C VAL A 97 -9.16 -7.42 -2.98
N CYS A 98 -9.46 -7.96 -1.79
CA CYS A 98 -9.69 -7.16 -0.59
C CYS A 98 -8.52 -7.25 0.39
N ALA A 99 -8.29 -6.17 1.13
CA ALA A 99 -7.40 -6.13 2.28
C ALA A 99 -8.17 -6.23 3.60
N ARG A 100 -7.45 -6.56 4.66
CA ARG A 100 -7.95 -6.48 6.03
C ARG A 100 -7.42 -5.22 6.73
N PRO A 101 -8.17 -4.61 7.65
CA PRO A 101 -7.71 -3.44 8.42
C PRO A 101 -6.37 -3.69 9.14
N GLU A 102 -6.17 -4.90 9.65
CA GLU A 102 -5.00 -5.34 10.41
C GLU A 102 -3.75 -5.63 9.56
N TRP A 103 -3.87 -5.66 8.22
CA TRP A 103 -2.72 -5.91 7.36
C TRP A 103 -1.67 -4.82 7.51
N SER A 104 -0.41 -5.24 7.44
CA SER A 104 0.71 -4.32 7.29
C SER A 104 0.72 -3.67 5.91
N VAL A 105 1.37 -2.51 5.81
CA VAL A 105 1.62 -1.84 4.52
C VAL A 105 2.33 -2.77 3.54
N VAL A 106 3.29 -3.57 4.02
CA VAL A 106 4.06 -4.50 3.20
C VAL A 106 3.16 -5.61 2.63
N GLU A 107 2.27 -6.18 3.44
CA GLU A 107 1.32 -7.20 2.98
C GLU A 107 0.35 -6.62 1.94
N ALA A 108 -0.19 -5.44 2.19
CA ALA A 108 -1.06 -4.75 1.22
C ALA A 108 -0.33 -4.46 -0.10
N ALA A 109 0.90 -3.95 -0.04
CA ALA A 109 1.72 -3.66 -1.22
C ALA A 109 2.03 -4.93 -2.02
N ARG A 110 2.40 -6.02 -1.34
CA ARG A 110 2.63 -7.34 -1.97
C ARG A 110 1.38 -7.86 -2.65
N SER A 111 0.22 -7.76 -1.99
CA SER A 111 -1.07 -8.17 -2.57
C SER A 111 -1.41 -7.34 -3.82
N MET A 112 -1.24 -6.02 -3.77
CA MET A 112 -1.43 -5.13 -4.93
C MET A 112 -0.52 -5.49 -6.11
N ALA A 113 0.75 -5.80 -5.83
CA ALA A 113 1.72 -6.17 -6.87
C ALA A 113 1.39 -7.53 -7.49
N ALA A 114 1.14 -8.55 -6.65
CA ALA A 114 0.84 -9.91 -7.08
C ALA A 114 -0.44 -9.99 -7.92
N GLN A 115 -1.46 -9.23 -7.55
CA GLN A 115 -2.75 -9.21 -8.26
C GLN A 115 -2.83 -8.14 -9.35
N ASN A 116 -1.75 -7.37 -9.55
CA ASN A 116 -1.68 -6.24 -10.48
C ASN A 116 -2.82 -5.21 -10.30
N VAL A 117 -3.24 -4.98 -9.05
CA VAL A 117 -4.26 -3.98 -8.70
C VAL A 117 -3.60 -2.74 -8.08
N LYS A 118 -4.24 -1.58 -8.27
CA LYS A 118 -3.74 -0.30 -7.73
C LYS A 118 -4.39 0.09 -6.41
N ARG A 119 -5.47 -0.59 -6.05
CA ARG A 119 -6.33 -0.31 -4.91
C ARG A 119 -6.89 -1.60 -4.35
N LEU A 120 -7.10 -1.61 -3.04
CA LEU A 120 -7.72 -2.70 -2.31
C LEU A 120 -8.90 -2.13 -1.52
N PRO A 121 -10.14 -2.58 -1.78
CA PRO A 121 -11.22 -2.44 -0.82
C PRO A 121 -10.80 -3.10 0.50
N VAL A 122 -11.04 -2.42 1.61
CA VAL A 122 -10.76 -2.92 2.96
C VAL A 122 -12.07 -3.42 3.56
N VAL A 123 -12.09 -4.65 4.04
CA VAL A 123 -13.32 -5.31 4.52
C VAL A 123 -13.23 -5.76 5.97
N ASP A 124 -14.35 -5.72 6.69
CA ASP A 124 -14.45 -6.30 8.04
C ASP A 124 -14.58 -7.83 8.03
N GLU A 125 -14.65 -8.46 9.20
CA GLU A 125 -14.85 -9.92 9.36
C GLU A 125 -16.07 -10.47 8.63
N ALA A 126 -17.14 -9.66 8.48
CA ALA A 126 -18.35 -10.05 7.76
C ALA A 126 -18.24 -9.84 6.22
N GLY A 127 -17.08 -9.39 5.74
CA GLY A 127 -16.79 -9.11 4.33
C GLY A 127 -17.33 -7.75 3.86
N ARG A 128 -17.78 -6.87 4.76
CA ARG A 128 -18.37 -5.59 4.38
C ARG A 128 -17.30 -4.52 4.21
N LEU A 129 -17.49 -3.65 3.23
CA LEU A 129 -16.61 -2.54 2.92
C LEU A 129 -16.49 -1.57 4.11
N ARG A 130 -15.26 -1.36 4.59
CA ARG A 130 -14.90 -0.42 5.66
C ARG A 130 -14.01 0.72 5.20
N GLY A 131 -13.33 0.54 4.08
CA GLY A 131 -12.43 1.54 3.54
C GLY A 131 -11.89 1.14 2.18
N ILE A 132 -11.03 1.98 1.64
CA ILE A 132 -10.22 1.67 0.46
C ILE A 132 -8.81 2.18 0.69
N VAL A 133 -7.81 1.43 0.23
CA VAL A 133 -6.41 1.84 0.26
C VAL A 133 -5.82 1.76 -1.14
N SER A 134 -5.10 2.80 -1.54
CA SER A 134 -4.39 2.89 -2.83
C SER A 134 -2.89 2.75 -2.64
N ARG A 135 -2.16 2.51 -3.73
CA ARG A 135 -0.68 2.56 -3.72
C ARG A 135 -0.16 3.89 -3.19
N GLY A 136 -0.82 5.00 -3.53
CA GLY A 136 -0.45 6.33 -3.04
C GLY A 136 -0.58 6.43 -1.52
N ASP A 137 -1.64 5.86 -0.95
CA ASP A 137 -1.85 5.84 0.50
C ASP A 137 -0.75 5.06 1.22
N LEU A 138 -0.37 3.90 0.68
CA LEU A 138 0.72 3.09 1.23
C LEU A 138 2.06 3.83 1.22
N LEU A 139 2.31 4.70 0.23
CA LEU A 139 3.55 5.49 0.14
C LEU A 139 3.59 6.66 1.13
N ARG A 140 2.47 7.07 1.73
CA ARG A 140 2.42 8.18 2.69
C ARG A 140 3.25 7.93 3.95
N ILE A 141 3.63 6.69 4.25
CA ILE A 141 4.54 6.37 5.37
C ILE A 141 5.92 7.01 5.21
N PHE A 142 6.34 7.31 3.98
CA PHE A 142 7.63 7.95 3.69
C PHE A 142 7.57 9.48 3.80
N LEU A 143 6.40 10.07 4.08
CA LEU A 143 6.24 11.50 4.33
C LEU A 143 6.40 11.86 5.82
N ARG A 144 6.91 10.92 6.63
CA ARG A 144 7.22 11.16 8.04
C ARG A 144 8.42 12.09 8.15
N GLY A 145 8.34 13.06 9.07
CA GLY A 145 9.49 13.91 9.38
C GLY A 145 10.62 13.13 10.04
N ASP A 146 11.86 13.52 9.74
CA ASP A 146 13.08 12.88 10.21
C ASP A 146 13.15 12.79 11.75
N ASP A 147 12.67 13.82 12.45
CA ASP A 147 12.61 13.82 13.92
C ASP A 147 11.73 12.69 14.47
N ALA A 148 10.59 12.42 13.84
CA ALA A 148 9.69 11.35 14.27
C ALA A 148 10.28 9.95 14.01
N ILE A 149 11.06 9.80 12.93
CA ILE A 149 11.78 8.56 12.62
C ILE A 149 12.91 8.36 13.64
N ARG A 150 13.73 9.39 13.87
CA ARG A 150 14.84 9.37 14.84
C ARG A 150 14.35 9.01 16.24
N ASP A 151 13.26 9.64 16.67
CA ASP A 151 12.68 9.44 18.00
C ASP A 151 12.18 8.01 18.20
N GLU A 152 11.51 7.44 17.20
CA GLU A 152 11.05 6.04 17.24
C GLU A 152 12.24 5.07 17.28
N ILE A 153 13.25 5.27 16.42
CA ILE A 153 14.45 4.42 16.44
C ILE A 153 15.14 4.49 17.81
N THR A 154 15.35 5.69 18.34
CA THR A 154 16.07 5.87 19.61
C THR A 154 15.29 5.28 20.78
N ARG A 155 13.99 5.59 20.89
CA ARG A 155 13.19 5.18 22.04
C ARG A 155 12.73 3.73 21.95
N ASP A 156 12.17 3.32 20.81
CA ASP A 156 11.50 2.03 20.69
C ASP A 156 12.46 0.93 20.21
N VAL A 157 13.32 1.20 19.23
CA VAL A 157 14.25 0.19 18.72
C VAL A 157 15.45 0.03 19.65
N LEU A 158 16.24 1.10 19.84
CA LEU A 158 17.46 1.03 20.64
C LEU A 158 17.15 0.88 22.14
N GLY A 159 16.27 1.71 22.68
CA GLY A 159 15.91 1.71 24.09
C GLY A 159 15.06 0.50 24.50
N ARG A 160 13.81 0.42 24.03
CA ARG A 160 12.87 -0.61 24.49
C ARG A 160 13.16 -2.01 23.95
N THR A 161 13.49 -2.14 22.66
CA THR A 161 13.63 -3.46 22.03
C THR A 161 15.00 -4.07 22.30
N LEU A 162 16.07 -3.28 22.24
CA LEU A 162 17.44 -3.76 22.42
C LEU A 162 18.06 -3.45 23.79
N GLY A 163 17.43 -2.60 24.60
CA GLY A 163 17.95 -2.25 25.94
C GLY A 163 19.26 -1.47 25.91
N LEU A 164 19.58 -0.81 24.80
CA LEU A 164 20.83 -0.06 24.65
C LEU A 164 20.76 1.28 25.36
N ALA A 165 21.86 1.67 26.00
CA ALA A 165 21.99 2.98 26.61
C ALA A 165 21.92 4.07 25.52
N PRO A 166 21.28 5.23 25.77
CA PRO A 166 21.16 6.33 24.80
C PRO A 166 22.51 6.85 24.28
N SER A 167 23.59 6.64 25.03
CA SER A 167 24.95 7.07 24.67
C SER A 167 25.74 6.04 23.86
N GLY A 168 25.25 4.80 23.73
CA GLY A 168 25.97 3.72 23.04
C GLY A 168 25.91 3.84 21.52
N VAL A 169 24.74 4.24 20.99
CA VAL A 169 24.51 4.37 19.55
C VAL A 169 23.80 5.68 19.27
N THR A 170 24.37 6.51 18.40
CA THR A 170 23.76 7.76 17.92
C THR A 170 22.95 7.51 16.67
N VAL A 171 21.87 8.29 16.49
CA VAL A 171 20.96 8.18 15.36
C VAL A 171 20.76 9.55 14.73
N GLU A 172 21.15 9.68 13.47
CA GLU A 172 20.88 10.85 12.63
C GLU A 172 19.97 10.43 11.48
N VAL A 173 19.02 11.29 11.13
CA VAL A 173 18.06 11.01 10.05
C VAL A 173 17.98 12.24 9.14
N HIS A 174 18.12 12.02 7.84
CA HIS A 174 17.97 13.04 6.81
C HIS A 174 17.24 12.47 5.60
N GLU A 175 16.07 13.02 5.25
CA GLU A 175 15.19 12.51 4.19
C GLU A 175 14.90 11.00 4.33
N GLY A 176 14.63 10.55 5.55
CA GLY A 176 14.41 9.15 5.88
C GLY A 176 15.65 8.24 5.79
N GLN A 177 16.83 8.78 5.47
CA GLN A 177 18.10 8.05 5.49
C GLN A 177 18.67 8.07 6.90
N VAL A 178 18.86 6.89 7.50
CA VAL A 178 19.31 6.74 8.88
C VAL A 178 20.82 6.47 8.91
N THR A 179 21.56 7.32 9.59
CA THR A 179 22.97 7.09 9.92
C THR A 179 23.10 6.71 11.39
N LEU A 180 23.64 5.52 11.64
CA LEU A 180 23.92 5.01 12.98
C LEU A 180 25.41 5.15 13.28
N GLY A 181 25.76 5.71 14.43
CA GLY A 181 27.13 5.85 14.90
C GLY A 181 27.33 5.32 16.32
N GLY A 182 28.57 5.29 16.80
CA GLY A 182 28.90 4.92 18.18
C GLY A 182 29.53 3.54 18.32
N SER A 183 29.28 2.85 19.43
CA SER A 183 29.88 1.55 19.71
C SER A 183 28.96 0.63 20.52
N VAL A 184 29.00 -0.66 20.20
CA VAL A 184 28.29 -1.71 20.95
C VAL A 184 29.28 -2.63 21.66
N GLU A 185 28.78 -3.39 22.64
CA GLU A 185 29.62 -4.40 23.32
C GLU A 185 30.04 -5.52 22.36
N VAL A 186 29.10 -6.04 21.56
CA VAL A 186 29.32 -7.26 20.73
C VAL A 186 29.03 -6.98 19.26
N SER A 187 29.92 -7.42 18.36
CA SER A 187 29.81 -7.19 16.91
C SER A 187 28.52 -7.78 16.28
N SER A 188 27.95 -8.85 16.84
CA SER A 188 26.72 -9.48 16.36
C SER A 188 25.46 -8.62 16.50
N LEU A 189 25.49 -7.56 17.32
CA LEU A 189 24.37 -6.63 17.47
C LEU A 189 24.21 -5.69 16.27
N ILE A 190 25.30 -5.35 15.57
CA ILE A 190 25.29 -4.40 14.44
C ILE A 190 24.26 -4.81 13.37
N PRO A 191 24.29 -6.04 12.80
CA PRO A 191 23.31 -6.43 11.78
C PRO A 191 21.86 -6.51 12.33
N ILE A 192 21.69 -6.74 13.63
CA ILE A 192 20.38 -6.76 14.27
C ILE A 192 19.81 -5.33 14.37
N ILE A 193 20.63 -4.37 14.81
CA ILE A 193 20.27 -2.95 14.88
C ILE A 193 19.87 -2.46 13.49
N GLU A 194 20.72 -2.70 12.48
CA GLU A 194 20.43 -2.30 11.10
C GLU A 194 19.09 -2.86 10.61
N ARG A 195 18.87 -4.16 10.81
CA ARG A 195 17.65 -4.83 10.36
C ARG A 195 16.40 -4.26 11.04
N LEU A 196 16.47 -3.99 12.35
CA LEU A 196 15.35 -3.40 13.07
C LEU A 196 15.07 -1.97 12.63
N CYS A 197 16.12 -1.16 12.43
CA CYS A 197 15.97 0.22 11.95
C CYS A 197 15.36 0.26 10.54
N ARG A 198 15.76 -0.64 9.62
CA ARG A 198 15.18 -0.73 8.27
C ARG A 198 13.67 -1.02 8.25
N ASN A 199 13.14 -1.59 9.34
CA ASN A 199 11.72 -1.89 9.44
C ASN A 199 10.90 -0.74 10.06
N VAL A 200 11.53 0.35 10.51
CA VAL A 200 10.79 1.52 11.00
C VAL A 200 10.12 2.23 9.82
N ASP A 201 8.83 2.52 9.96
CA ASP A 201 8.07 3.17 8.90
C ASP A 201 8.69 4.53 8.54
N GLY A 202 8.89 4.80 7.25
CA GLY A 202 9.50 6.03 6.75
C GLY A 202 11.02 5.97 6.59
N VAL A 203 11.68 4.91 7.07
CA VAL A 203 13.10 4.67 6.79
C VAL A 203 13.29 4.24 5.33
N VAL A 204 14.16 4.95 4.62
CA VAL A 204 14.52 4.70 3.22
C VAL A 204 15.78 3.84 3.13
N SER A 205 16.79 4.16 3.94
CA SER A 205 18.06 3.44 4.00
C SER A 205 18.65 3.51 5.41
N VAL A 206 19.57 2.59 5.71
CA VAL A 206 20.30 2.58 6.98
C VAL A 206 21.78 2.32 6.69
N SER A 207 22.65 3.18 7.21
CA SER A 207 24.10 3.04 7.18
C SER A 207 24.65 3.02 8.60
N ALA A 208 25.37 1.97 8.97
CA ALA A 208 25.94 1.83 10.30
C ALA A 208 27.47 2.00 10.31
N HIS A 209 27.93 2.97 11.08
CA HIS A 209 29.33 3.23 11.40
C HIS A 209 29.55 2.96 12.90
N ILE A 210 29.25 1.72 13.31
CA ILE A 210 29.25 1.30 14.72
C ILE A 210 30.50 0.46 15.01
N GLY A 211 31.30 0.88 15.98
CA GLY A 211 32.42 0.08 16.52
C GLY A 211 31.95 -1.00 17.49
N TYR A 212 32.82 -1.96 17.84
CA TYR A 212 32.51 -3.00 18.82
C TYR A 212 33.68 -3.27 19.77
N ARG A 213 33.38 -3.74 21.00
CA ARG A 213 34.41 -4.13 21.97
C ARG A 213 34.80 -5.62 21.86
N ILE A 214 33.83 -6.48 21.56
CA ILE A 214 33.99 -7.94 21.47
C ILE A 214 33.62 -8.41 20.07
N ASP A 215 34.54 -9.12 19.42
CA ASP A 215 34.28 -9.76 18.14
C ASP A 215 33.68 -11.17 18.35
N ALA A 216 32.38 -11.31 18.09
CA ALA A 216 31.67 -12.58 18.21
C ALA A 216 32.08 -13.62 17.14
N SER A 217 32.78 -13.22 16.08
CA SER A 217 33.26 -14.15 15.05
C SER A 217 34.51 -14.93 15.46
N ARG A 218 35.18 -14.54 16.56
CA ARG A 218 36.43 -15.14 17.04
C ARG A 218 36.26 -16.03 18.27
N THR A 219 35.07 -16.11 18.85
CA THR A 219 34.74 -17.01 19.97
C THR A 219 34.34 -18.40 19.45
N SER A 220 35.30 -19.12 18.84
CA SER A 220 35.30 -20.59 18.85
C SER A 220 36.14 -21.02 20.04
N PRO A 221 35.65 -21.85 20.97
CA PRO A 221 36.49 -22.36 22.04
C PRO A 221 37.47 -23.37 21.44
N THR A 222 38.73 -22.97 21.31
CA THR A 222 39.85 -23.88 21.16
C THR A 222 40.23 -24.37 22.56
N GLY A 223 40.09 -25.68 22.81
CA GLY A 223 40.57 -26.39 24.02
C GLY A 223 39.45 -26.65 25.04
N ALA A 224 39.25 -27.87 25.55
CA ALA A 224 40.10 -29.06 25.63
C ALA A 224 39.26 -30.34 25.65
#